data_AF-A0A1X0NXS5-F1
#
_entry.id   AF-A0A1X0NXS5-F1
#
_cell.length_a   1.000
_cell.length_b   1.000
_cell.length_c   1.000
_cell.angle_alpha   90.00
_cell.angle_beta   90.00
_cell.angle_gamma   90.00
#
_symmetry.space_group_name_H-M   'P 1'
#
loop_
_entity.id
_entity.type
_entity.pdbx_description
1 polymer ?
#
loop_
_entity_poly.entity_id
_entity_poly.type
_entity_poly.pdbx_seq_one_letter_code
_entity_poly.pdbx_strand_id
1 'polypeptide(L)'
;HPISDAEGTMCAEMVPVFDGDEGMGIPNADFVIYLGLSTKKPGTKICTYDVKGRPTSAMIKLNPFEIKYTPHYVRVVAHEIAHGLGFSMDVDKFREMVVGKENSNYTGYEELSSPEINKKVKEHYGCHEDIGMKLDNSPPESENDADTHFDGRVARNDLMAPLHGSQHGEMSYTALTLAAFESTGHYKVDYFKAEDMGGKKSCEYLKGE
;
A
#
# COMPACT_ATOMS: atom_id res chain seq x y z
N HIS A 1 4.94 22.54 -2.27
CA HIS A 1 4.17 22.43 -3.53
C HIS A 1 2.79 21.92 -3.20
N PRO A 2 1.71 22.37 -3.86
CA PRO A 2 0.39 21.78 -3.68
C PRO A 2 0.45 20.29 -4.00
N ILE A 3 -0.10 19.45 -3.13
CA ILE A 3 -0.14 18.00 -3.34
C ILE A 3 -1.32 17.70 -4.25
N SER A 4 -1.05 17.08 -5.39
CA SER A 4 -2.05 16.65 -6.37
C SER A 4 -1.91 15.16 -6.67
N ASP A 5 -3.01 14.54 -7.11
CA ASP A 5 -2.99 13.18 -7.64
C ASP A 5 -2.51 13.14 -9.12
N ALA A 6 -2.53 11.93 -9.70
CA ALA A 6 -2.19 11.69 -11.11
C ALA A 6 -3.16 12.36 -12.11
N GLU A 7 -4.27 12.93 -11.67
CA GLU A 7 -5.22 13.71 -12.48
C GLU A 7 -5.05 15.21 -12.31
N GLY A 8 -4.14 15.64 -11.42
CA GLY A 8 -3.93 17.05 -11.09
C GLY A 8 -4.96 17.61 -10.12
N THR A 9 -5.85 16.78 -9.55
CA THR A 9 -6.76 17.24 -8.50
C THR A 9 -5.95 17.52 -7.24
N MET A 10 -6.05 18.75 -6.76
CA MET A 10 -5.35 19.15 -5.56
C MET A 10 -6.07 18.64 -4.32
N CYS A 11 -5.32 18.13 -3.34
CA CYS A 11 -5.88 17.78 -2.04
C CYS A 11 -6.71 18.93 -1.44
N ALA A 12 -6.26 20.17 -1.59
CA ALA A 12 -6.96 21.37 -1.12
C ALA A 12 -8.33 21.60 -1.79
N GLU A 13 -8.59 21.05 -2.97
CA GLU A 13 -9.91 21.13 -3.63
C GLU A 13 -10.94 20.18 -3.00
N MET A 14 -10.46 19.15 -2.29
CA MET A 14 -11.29 18.14 -1.64
C MET A 14 -11.49 18.38 -0.14
N VAL A 15 -10.62 19.20 0.47
CA VAL A 15 -10.76 19.59 1.89
C VAL A 15 -11.90 20.61 2.01
N PRO A 16 -12.95 20.32 2.81
CA PRO A 16 -13.98 21.31 3.12
C PRO A 16 -13.34 22.58 3.68
N VAL A 17 -13.84 23.76 3.28
CA VAL A 17 -13.29 25.07 3.67
C VAL A 17 -13.18 25.25 5.19
N PHE A 18 -13.97 24.50 5.97
CA PHE A 18 -13.96 24.52 7.44
C PHE A 18 -12.83 23.68 8.09
N ASP A 19 -12.17 22.81 7.33
CA ASP A 19 -11.15 21.87 7.80
C ASP A 19 -9.71 22.27 7.37
N GLY A 20 -9.55 23.41 6.67
CA GLY A 20 -8.27 23.89 6.13
C GLY A 20 -7.37 24.64 7.13
N ASP A 21 -6.31 25.28 6.63
CA ASP A 21 -5.23 25.96 7.40
C ASP A 21 -5.71 27.06 8.39
N GLU A 22 -6.94 27.55 8.24
CA GLU A 22 -7.59 28.52 9.16
C GLU A 22 -8.69 27.89 10.04
N GLY A 23 -8.94 26.58 9.91
CA GLY A 23 -9.94 25.82 10.65
C GLY A 23 -9.40 25.21 11.96
N MET A 24 -10.28 24.72 12.82
CA MET A 24 -9.90 24.06 14.08
C MET A 24 -9.27 22.67 13.89
N GLY A 25 -9.12 22.20 12.64
CA GLY A 25 -8.89 20.80 12.31
C GLY A 25 -10.11 19.92 12.62
N ILE A 26 -10.05 18.64 12.25
CA ILE A 26 -11.12 17.67 12.55
C ILE A 26 -10.86 17.06 13.94
N PRO A 27 -11.69 17.36 14.96
CA PRO A 27 -11.43 16.90 16.32
C PRO A 27 -11.63 15.38 16.45
N ASN A 28 -10.81 14.75 17.30
CA ASN A 28 -10.86 13.30 17.59
C ASN A 28 -10.67 12.41 16.35
N ALA A 29 -9.88 12.84 15.37
CA ALA A 29 -9.53 12.06 14.21
C ALA A 29 -8.01 11.86 14.12
N ASP A 30 -7.58 10.61 13.93
CA ASP A 30 -6.17 10.26 13.70
C ASP A 30 -5.80 10.23 12.21
N PHE A 31 -6.82 10.07 11.35
CA PHE A 31 -6.70 10.00 9.89
C PHE A 31 -8.05 10.38 9.24
N VAL A 32 -8.00 11.12 8.12
CA VAL A 32 -9.21 11.58 7.39
C VAL A 32 -9.16 11.10 5.94
N ILE A 33 -10.26 10.54 5.44
CA ILE A 33 -10.39 10.13 4.04
C ILE A 33 -11.31 11.11 3.32
N TYR A 34 -10.80 11.76 2.28
CA TYR A 34 -11.59 12.53 1.33
C TYR A 34 -11.93 11.64 0.13
N LEU A 35 -13.22 11.32 -0.02
CA LEU A 35 -13.68 10.44 -1.10
C LEU A 35 -14.07 11.25 -2.33
N GLY A 36 -13.42 10.97 -3.46
CA GLY A 36 -13.74 11.52 -4.77
C GLY A 36 -14.23 10.45 -5.75
N LEU A 37 -14.71 10.89 -6.91
CA LEU A 37 -15.07 10.01 -8.03
C LEU A 37 -14.22 10.38 -9.25
N SER A 38 -13.77 9.37 -9.98
CA SER A 38 -13.05 9.54 -11.26
C SER A 38 -13.54 8.51 -12.28
N THR A 39 -13.34 8.77 -13.58
CA THR A 39 -13.55 7.77 -14.63
C THR A 39 -12.33 6.87 -14.86
N LYS A 40 -11.19 7.16 -14.21
CA LYS A 40 -9.99 6.31 -14.19
C LYS A 40 -10.12 5.21 -13.13
N LYS A 41 -9.11 4.32 -13.07
CA LYS A 41 -9.00 3.32 -12.01
C LYS A 41 -8.96 3.97 -10.63
N PRO A 42 -9.36 3.23 -9.57
CA PRO A 42 -9.17 3.70 -8.21
C PRO A 42 -7.72 4.14 -7.98
N GLY A 43 -7.56 5.17 -7.17
CA GLY A 43 -6.25 5.71 -6.87
C GLY A 43 -6.28 6.56 -5.62
N THR A 44 -5.11 6.68 -5.00
CA THR A 44 -4.95 7.32 -3.70
C THR A 44 -3.84 8.36 -3.73
N LYS A 45 -4.05 9.47 -3.02
CA LYS A 45 -2.99 10.43 -2.74
C LYS A 45 -3.00 10.83 -1.28
N ILE A 46 -1.86 10.68 -0.61
CA ILE A 46 -1.68 11.18 0.76
C ILE A 46 -1.62 12.70 0.71
N CYS A 47 -2.47 13.36 1.49
CA CYS A 47 -2.68 14.81 1.43
C CYS A 47 -1.99 15.58 2.56
N THR A 48 -1.86 14.98 3.74
CA THR A 48 -1.22 15.63 4.89
C THR A 48 -0.48 14.61 5.74
N TYR A 49 0.49 15.11 6.51
CA TYR A 49 1.33 14.35 7.42
C TYR A 49 1.41 15.06 8.78
N ASP A 50 1.57 14.31 9.86
CA ASP A 50 1.95 14.87 11.15
C ASP A 50 3.45 15.21 11.23
N VAL A 51 3.86 15.81 12.34
CA VAL A 51 5.26 16.23 12.58
C VAL A 51 6.28 15.08 12.57
N LYS A 52 5.83 13.83 12.64
CA LYS A 52 6.67 12.63 12.58
C LYS A 52 6.63 11.95 11.20
N GLY A 53 5.96 12.56 10.22
CA GLY A 53 5.81 12.02 8.88
C GLY A 53 4.74 10.94 8.75
N ARG A 54 3.87 10.75 9.75
CA ARG A 54 2.75 9.81 9.65
C ARG A 54 1.65 10.43 8.78
N PRO A 55 1.08 9.71 7.80
CA PRO A 55 -0.08 10.18 7.05
C PRO A 55 -1.26 10.53 7.98
N THR A 56 -1.87 11.69 7.77
CA THR A 56 -3.03 12.18 8.56
C THR A 56 -4.28 12.39 7.70
N SER A 57 -4.14 12.45 6.39
CA SER A 57 -5.30 12.37 5.50
C SER A 57 -4.90 11.88 4.12
N ALA A 58 -5.83 11.23 3.42
CA ALA A 58 -5.66 10.90 2.01
C ALA A 58 -6.94 11.19 1.22
N MET A 59 -6.75 11.50 -0.05
CA MET A 59 -7.81 11.50 -1.04
C MET A 59 -7.85 10.13 -1.71
N ILE A 60 -9.03 9.52 -1.78
CA ILE A 60 -9.27 8.27 -2.49
C ILE A 60 -10.31 8.54 -3.57
N LYS A 61 -9.99 8.20 -4.82
CA LYS A 61 -10.93 8.32 -5.93
C LYS A 61 -11.40 6.95 -6.35
N LEU A 62 -12.71 6.79 -6.53
CA LEU A 62 -13.32 5.54 -7.00
C LEU A 62 -13.95 5.71 -8.38
N ASN A 63 -13.88 4.64 -9.19
CA ASN A 63 -14.59 4.59 -10.46
C ASN A 63 -16.07 4.24 -10.25
N PRO A 64 -17.03 5.16 -10.48
CA PRO A 64 -18.44 4.90 -10.22
C PRO A 64 -19.01 3.79 -11.11
N PHE A 65 -18.40 3.48 -12.27
CA PHE A 65 -18.82 2.39 -13.13
C PHE A 65 -18.35 1.01 -12.64
N GLU A 66 -17.38 0.97 -11.72
CA GLU A 66 -16.83 -0.27 -11.15
C GLU A 66 -17.38 -0.57 -9.76
N ILE A 67 -18.01 0.41 -9.08
CA ILE A 67 -18.61 0.23 -7.76
C ILE A 67 -19.66 -0.88 -7.80
N LYS A 68 -19.39 -1.95 -7.06
CA LYS A 68 -20.31 -3.09 -6.88
C LYS A 68 -20.31 -3.50 -5.42
N TYR A 69 -21.47 -3.94 -4.93
CA TYR A 69 -21.59 -4.53 -3.59
C TYR A 69 -21.06 -5.98 -3.61
N THR A 70 -19.75 -6.14 -3.75
CA THR A 70 -19.06 -7.43 -3.76
C THR A 70 -17.90 -7.44 -2.77
N PRO A 71 -17.55 -8.60 -2.19
CA PRO A 71 -16.38 -8.72 -1.34
C PRO A 71 -15.10 -8.22 -2.02
N HIS A 72 -14.95 -8.50 -3.31
CA HIS A 72 -13.80 -8.04 -4.09
C HIS A 72 -13.70 -6.51 -4.13
N TYR A 73 -14.80 -5.79 -4.40
CA TYR A 73 -14.75 -4.33 -4.46
C TYR A 73 -14.47 -3.72 -3.08
N VAL A 74 -14.94 -4.34 -2.00
CA VAL A 74 -14.57 -3.95 -0.63
C VAL A 74 -13.05 -4.06 -0.43
N ARG A 75 -12.41 -5.09 -0.99
CA ARG A 75 -10.94 -5.23 -0.93
C ARG A 75 -10.19 -4.22 -1.79
N VAL A 76 -10.73 -3.86 -2.95
CA VAL A 76 -10.18 -2.75 -3.75
C VAL A 76 -10.21 -1.44 -2.96
N VAL A 77 -11.31 -1.12 -2.29
CA VAL A 77 -11.37 0.08 -1.44
C VAL A 77 -10.39 -0.03 -0.25
N ALA A 78 -10.25 -1.21 0.35
CA ALA A 78 -9.27 -1.42 1.43
C ALA A 78 -7.82 -1.28 0.97
N HIS A 79 -7.50 -1.67 -0.27
CA HIS A 79 -6.21 -1.49 -0.91
C HIS A 79 -5.88 0.00 -1.10
N GLU A 80 -6.83 0.80 -1.61
CA GLU A 80 -6.67 2.25 -1.71
C GLU A 80 -6.46 2.91 -0.34
N ILE A 81 -7.23 2.50 0.67
CA ILE A 81 -7.04 2.96 2.05
C ILE A 81 -5.63 2.61 2.54
N ALA A 82 -5.11 1.42 2.20
CA ALA A 82 -3.78 1.00 2.61
C ALA A 82 -2.66 1.88 2.02
N HIS A 83 -2.77 2.31 0.76
CA HIS A 83 -1.89 3.34 0.21
C HIS A 83 -1.98 4.65 1.00
N GLY A 84 -3.21 5.10 1.30
CA GLY A 84 -3.44 6.34 2.06
C GLY A 84 -2.88 6.31 3.49
N LEU A 85 -2.84 5.13 4.10
CA LEU A 85 -2.23 4.89 5.41
C LEU A 85 -0.69 4.76 5.35
N GLY A 86 -0.09 4.81 4.17
CA GLY A 86 1.37 4.91 4.04
C GLY A 86 2.07 3.67 3.52
N PHE A 87 1.35 2.73 2.89
CA PHE A 87 1.99 1.80 1.96
C PHE A 87 2.32 2.55 0.67
N SER A 88 3.29 3.46 0.72
CA SER A 88 3.59 4.37 -0.39
C SER A 88 4.99 4.92 -0.30
N MET A 89 5.63 5.10 -1.45
CA MET A 89 6.95 5.74 -1.57
C MET A 89 6.93 7.23 -1.18
N ASP A 90 5.74 7.84 -1.07
CA ASP A 90 5.57 9.18 -0.53
C ASP A 90 5.85 9.26 0.99
N VAL A 91 5.84 8.12 1.70
CA VAL A 91 6.15 8.04 3.13
C VAL A 91 7.63 7.72 3.32
N ASP A 92 8.37 8.64 3.95
CA ASP A 92 9.82 8.49 4.20
C ASP A 92 10.15 7.17 4.90
N LYS A 93 9.38 6.80 5.92
CA LYS A 93 9.56 5.55 6.66
C LYS A 93 9.33 4.30 5.81
N PHE A 94 8.40 4.36 4.85
CA PHE A 94 8.20 3.27 3.90
C PHE A 94 9.36 3.19 2.91
N ARG A 95 9.75 4.33 2.34
CA ARG A 95 10.87 4.42 1.40
C ARG A 95 12.21 3.95 2.00
N GLU A 96 12.45 4.21 3.28
CA GLU A 96 13.63 3.71 4.01
C GLU A 96 13.74 2.17 4.05
N MET A 97 12.62 1.46 3.91
CA MET A 97 12.59 -0.02 3.88
C MET A 97 12.86 -0.61 2.50
N VAL A 98 12.85 0.20 1.44
CA VAL A 98 13.03 -0.30 0.08
C VAL A 98 14.51 -0.49 -0.23
N VAL A 99 14.88 -1.73 -0.46
CA VAL A 99 16.19 -2.15 -0.93
C VAL A 99 16.19 -2.14 -2.46
N GLY A 100 17.05 -1.31 -3.04
CA GLY A 100 17.17 -1.17 -4.49
C GLY A 100 17.66 -2.45 -5.19
N LYS A 101 17.35 -2.56 -6.49
CA LYS A 101 17.58 -3.75 -7.33
C LYS A 101 18.99 -4.35 -7.26
N GLU A 102 20.00 -3.51 -7.12
CA GLU A 102 21.42 -3.93 -7.07
C GLU A 102 21.80 -4.66 -5.76
N ASN A 103 21.07 -4.40 -4.67
CA ASN A 103 21.32 -4.97 -3.34
C ASN A 103 20.22 -5.94 -2.88
N SER A 104 19.20 -6.14 -3.71
CA SER A 104 18.05 -6.99 -3.43
C SER A 104 18.41 -8.47 -3.52
N ASN A 105 17.71 -9.30 -2.75
CA ASN A 105 17.80 -10.76 -2.85
C ASN A 105 17.11 -11.31 -4.12
N TYR A 106 16.52 -10.45 -4.95
CA TYR A 106 15.77 -10.79 -6.14
C TYR A 106 16.38 -10.13 -7.39
N THR A 107 16.95 -10.92 -8.28
CA THR A 107 17.58 -10.44 -9.53
C THR A 107 16.62 -9.57 -10.35
N GLY A 108 16.88 -8.26 -10.41
CA GLY A 108 16.10 -7.29 -11.19
C GLY A 108 14.83 -6.75 -10.52
N TYR A 109 14.63 -7.01 -9.21
CA TYR A 109 13.49 -6.54 -8.43
C TYR A 109 13.94 -5.79 -7.20
N GLU A 110 13.15 -4.82 -6.77
CA GLU A 110 13.30 -4.20 -5.45
C GLU A 110 12.72 -5.13 -4.37
N GLU A 111 13.12 -4.87 -3.14
CA GLU A 111 12.72 -5.65 -1.97
C GLU A 111 12.28 -4.70 -0.86
N LEU A 112 11.14 -4.98 -0.22
CA LEU A 112 10.73 -4.29 0.99
C LEU A 112 11.26 -5.07 2.20
N SER A 113 12.21 -4.51 2.93
CA SER A 113 12.97 -5.21 3.97
C SER A 113 12.92 -4.48 5.30
N SER A 114 12.52 -5.20 6.34
CA SER A 114 12.53 -4.75 7.74
C SER A 114 12.55 -5.99 8.66
N PRO A 115 12.90 -5.87 9.95
CA PRO A 115 12.84 -7.01 10.87
C PRO A 115 11.46 -7.70 10.91
N GLU A 116 10.39 -6.91 10.88
CA GLU A 116 9.01 -7.40 10.92
C GLU A 116 8.64 -8.09 9.61
N ILE A 117 8.96 -7.50 8.46
CA ILE A 117 8.68 -8.06 7.15
C ILE A 117 9.47 -9.36 6.94
N ASN A 118 10.77 -9.37 7.23
CA ASN A 118 11.64 -10.54 7.04
C ASN A 118 11.15 -11.71 7.88
N LYS A 119 10.68 -11.44 9.11
CA LYS A 119 10.04 -12.44 9.96
C LYS A 119 8.78 -13.01 9.31
N LYS A 120 7.91 -12.19 8.73
CA LYS A 120 6.66 -12.65 8.07
C LYS A 120 6.92 -13.36 6.75
N VAL A 121 7.94 -12.97 6.01
CA VAL A 121 8.44 -13.70 4.84
C VAL A 121 8.94 -15.08 5.25
N LYS A 122 9.75 -15.18 6.30
CA LYS A 122 10.21 -16.46 6.85
C LYS A 122 9.07 -17.35 7.31
N GLU A 123 8.09 -16.80 8.03
CA GLU A 123 6.90 -17.54 8.49
C GLU A 123 6.04 -18.04 7.31
N HIS A 124 5.88 -17.23 6.25
CA HIS A 124 5.03 -17.59 5.11
C HIS A 124 5.73 -18.50 4.08
N TYR A 125 6.98 -18.21 3.71
CA TYR A 125 7.70 -18.89 2.62
C TYR A 125 8.78 -19.86 3.10
N GLY A 126 9.12 -19.87 4.39
CA GLY A 126 10.16 -20.76 4.93
C GLY A 126 11.60 -20.36 4.57
N CYS A 127 11.83 -19.12 4.13
CA CYS A 127 13.19 -18.62 3.89
C CYS A 127 13.94 -18.42 5.22
N HIS A 128 15.07 -19.09 5.38
CA HIS A 128 15.89 -18.98 6.60
C HIS A 128 16.85 -17.79 6.59
N GLU A 129 17.07 -17.19 5.42
CA GLU A 129 17.83 -15.97 5.19
C GLU A 129 17.00 -14.74 5.58
N ASP A 130 17.66 -13.67 6.01
CA ASP A 130 17.00 -12.39 6.30
C ASP A 130 16.66 -11.67 4.98
N ILE A 131 15.64 -12.19 4.30
CA ILE A 131 15.12 -11.61 3.05
C ILE A 131 13.76 -10.96 3.31
N GLY A 132 13.56 -9.79 2.71
CA GLY A 132 12.33 -9.04 2.68
C GLY A 132 11.35 -9.54 1.63
N MET A 133 10.31 -8.76 1.37
CA MET A 133 9.27 -9.12 0.42
C MET A 133 9.55 -8.53 -0.96
N LYS A 134 9.46 -9.36 -1.99
CA LYS A 134 9.67 -8.95 -3.38
C LYS A 134 8.63 -7.91 -3.81
N LEU A 135 9.09 -6.80 -4.36
CA LEU A 135 8.23 -5.74 -4.90
C LEU A 135 7.98 -5.95 -6.39
N ASP A 136 6.80 -5.54 -6.84
CA ASP A 136 6.43 -5.56 -8.25
C ASP A 136 7.31 -4.61 -9.05
N ASN A 137 7.67 -4.99 -10.27
CA ASN A 137 8.52 -4.20 -11.16
C ASN A 137 7.83 -3.88 -12.50
N SER A 138 6.51 -4.04 -12.58
CA SER A 138 5.74 -3.65 -13.75
C SER A 138 5.90 -2.15 -13.98
N PRO A 139 5.90 -1.69 -15.24
CA PRO A 139 5.94 -0.27 -15.52
C PRO A 139 4.72 0.42 -14.89
N PRO A 140 4.89 1.60 -14.27
CA PRO A 140 3.77 2.35 -13.71
C PRO A 140 2.77 2.72 -14.79
N GLU A 141 1.48 2.77 -14.46
CA GLU A 141 0.43 3.10 -15.43
C GLU A 141 0.46 4.58 -15.85
N SER A 142 1.08 5.45 -15.05
CA SER A 142 1.32 6.85 -15.40
C SER A 142 2.60 7.41 -14.76
N GLU A 143 3.16 8.49 -15.32
CA GLU A 143 4.42 9.11 -14.85
C GLU A 143 4.37 9.61 -13.40
N ASN A 144 3.17 9.80 -12.84
CA ASN A 144 2.94 10.27 -11.47
C ASN A 144 2.44 9.16 -10.52
N ASP A 145 2.38 7.92 -11.01
CA ASP A 145 1.92 6.76 -10.26
C ASP A 145 3.15 5.98 -9.76
N ALA A 146 3.52 6.23 -8.51
CA ALA A 146 4.64 5.57 -7.84
C ALA A 146 4.16 4.48 -6.88
N ASP A 147 2.93 4.01 -7.05
CA ASP A 147 2.30 3.07 -6.13
C ASP A 147 3.04 1.73 -6.16
N THR A 148 3.77 1.51 -5.08
CA THR A 148 4.57 0.32 -4.88
C THR A 148 3.65 -0.79 -4.38
N HIS A 149 3.87 -1.99 -4.90
CA HIS A 149 3.06 -3.18 -4.62
C HIS A 149 3.97 -4.36 -4.34
N PHE A 150 3.46 -5.38 -3.64
CA PHE A 150 4.14 -6.68 -3.62
C PHE A 150 4.07 -7.34 -5.01
N ASP A 151 5.08 -8.15 -5.37
CA ASP A 151 5.07 -8.85 -6.66
C ASP A 151 3.86 -9.79 -6.77
N GLY A 152 3.02 -9.52 -7.77
CA GLY A 152 1.73 -10.18 -7.93
C GLY A 152 1.80 -11.69 -8.22
N ARG A 153 2.96 -12.25 -8.53
CA ARG A 153 3.12 -13.71 -8.71
C ARG A 153 3.28 -14.39 -7.37
N VAL A 154 4.12 -13.85 -6.49
CA VAL A 154 4.42 -14.46 -5.19
C VAL A 154 3.41 -14.07 -4.11
N ALA A 155 2.81 -12.89 -4.24
CA ALA A 155 1.88 -12.30 -3.30
C ALA A 155 0.45 -12.17 -3.87
N ARG A 156 0.08 -12.92 -4.92
CA ARG A 156 -1.17 -12.73 -5.68
C ARG A 156 -2.43 -12.46 -4.84
N ASN A 157 -2.55 -13.17 -3.73
CA ASN A 157 -3.71 -13.12 -2.84
C ASN A 157 -3.57 -12.10 -1.71
N ASP A 158 -2.46 -11.38 -1.61
CA ASP A 158 -2.28 -10.29 -0.65
C ASP A 158 -3.09 -9.05 -1.06
N LEU A 159 -3.55 -8.29 -0.07
CA LEU A 159 -4.22 -7.02 -0.26
C LEU A 159 -3.39 -6.07 -1.12
N MET A 160 -2.07 -6.00 -0.94
CA MET A 160 -1.17 -5.07 -1.62
C MET A 160 -0.50 -5.66 -2.88
N ALA A 161 -1.09 -6.70 -3.47
CA ALA A 161 -0.75 -7.12 -4.83
C ALA A 161 -1.37 -6.17 -5.88
N PRO A 162 -0.78 -6.04 -7.08
CA PRO A 162 -1.29 -5.12 -8.10
C PRO A 162 -2.71 -5.48 -8.53
N LEU A 163 -3.55 -4.46 -8.75
CA LEU A 163 -4.94 -4.63 -9.19
C LEU A 163 -5.08 -4.97 -10.69
N HIS A 164 -3.99 -4.97 -11.45
CA HIS A 164 -4.01 -5.03 -12.91
C HIS A 164 -3.70 -6.42 -13.49
N GLY A 165 -4.23 -6.69 -14.68
CA GLY A 165 -4.10 -7.97 -15.37
C GLY A 165 -5.19 -8.99 -15.03
N SER A 166 -5.07 -10.22 -15.54
CA SER A 166 -6.05 -11.30 -15.33
C SER A 166 -5.92 -12.02 -13.97
N GLN A 167 -5.16 -11.45 -13.03
CA GLN A 167 -4.73 -12.11 -11.80
C GLN A 167 -5.33 -11.48 -10.55
N HIS A 168 -6.65 -11.33 -10.51
CA HIS A 168 -7.31 -11.01 -9.23
C HIS A 168 -7.13 -12.18 -8.27
N GLY A 169 -6.44 -11.95 -7.16
CA GLY A 169 -6.39 -12.85 -6.02
C GLY A 169 -7.50 -12.53 -5.00
N GLU A 170 -7.44 -13.18 -3.84
CA GLU A 170 -8.41 -12.98 -2.76
C GLU A 170 -8.30 -11.61 -2.09
N MET A 171 -7.15 -10.93 -2.21
CA MET A 171 -6.86 -9.62 -1.60
C MET A 171 -7.01 -9.63 -0.08
N SER A 172 -6.44 -10.67 0.53
CA SER A 172 -6.39 -10.93 1.96
C SER A 172 -5.52 -9.90 2.67
N TYR A 173 -5.97 -9.40 3.82
CA TYR A 173 -5.21 -8.50 4.67
C TYR A 173 -4.18 -9.32 5.46
N THR A 174 -3.06 -9.64 4.83
CA THR A 174 -2.10 -10.62 5.36
C THR A 174 -1.18 -10.03 6.43
N ALA A 175 -0.44 -10.92 7.08
CA ALA A 175 0.64 -10.55 7.99
C ALA A 175 1.76 -9.75 7.29
N LEU A 176 1.98 -9.90 5.97
CA LEU A 176 3.00 -9.13 5.24
C LEU A 176 2.60 -7.67 5.11
N THR A 177 1.37 -7.39 4.66
CA THR A 177 0.84 -6.03 4.58
C THR A 177 0.79 -5.37 5.96
N LEU A 178 0.36 -6.12 6.98
CA LEU A 178 0.39 -5.61 8.35
C LEU A 178 1.82 -5.31 8.83
N ALA A 179 2.79 -6.18 8.55
CA ALA A 179 4.19 -5.95 8.92
C ALA A 179 4.76 -4.70 8.24
N ALA A 180 4.39 -4.42 6.99
CA ALA A 180 4.78 -3.18 6.33
C ALA A 180 4.28 -1.95 7.10
N PHE A 181 3.02 -1.96 7.56
CA PHE A 181 2.49 -0.88 8.41
C PHE A 181 3.20 -0.77 9.76
N GLU A 182 3.43 -1.88 10.46
CA GLU A 182 4.16 -1.86 11.74
C GLU A 182 5.57 -1.28 11.58
N SER A 183 6.24 -1.63 10.50
CA SER A 183 7.62 -1.22 10.21
C SER A 183 7.77 0.27 9.94
N THR A 184 6.70 0.96 9.52
CA THR A 184 6.72 2.44 9.44
C THR A 184 6.85 3.10 10.82
N GLY A 185 6.54 2.37 11.89
CA GLY A 185 6.48 2.88 13.27
C GLY A 185 5.22 3.70 13.57
N HIS A 186 4.27 3.78 12.64
CA HIS A 186 3.02 4.54 12.80
C HIS A 186 1.90 3.72 13.44
N TYR A 187 1.93 2.40 13.29
CA TYR A 187 0.84 1.51 13.66
C TYR A 187 1.31 0.41 14.60
N LYS A 188 0.42 0.00 15.51
CA LYS A 188 0.56 -1.23 16.27
C LYS A 188 -0.37 -2.28 15.67
N VAL A 189 0.18 -3.43 15.31
CA VAL A 189 -0.55 -4.47 14.58
C VAL A 189 -1.09 -5.54 15.52
N ASP A 190 -2.27 -6.04 15.18
CA ASP A 190 -2.88 -7.23 15.77
C ASP A 190 -2.80 -8.41 14.77
N TYR A 191 -1.68 -9.15 14.81
CA TYR A 191 -1.43 -10.26 13.89
C TYR A 191 -2.42 -11.43 14.04
N PHE A 192 -3.20 -11.51 15.13
CA PHE A 192 -4.25 -12.53 15.26
C PHE A 192 -5.39 -12.35 14.27
N LYS A 193 -5.51 -11.15 13.67
CA LYS A 193 -6.48 -10.83 12.63
C LYS A 193 -5.91 -10.93 11.21
N ALA A 194 -4.64 -11.31 11.06
CA ALA A 194 -4.04 -11.51 9.76
C ALA A 194 -4.73 -12.65 9.01
N GLU A 195 -5.10 -12.40 7.76
CA GLU A 195 -5.66 -13.41 6.88
C GLU A 195 -4.54 -14.24 6.22
N ASP A 196 -4.76 -15.54 6.02
CA ASP A 196 -3.85 -16.36 5.23
C ASP A 196 -4.10 -16.09 3.74
N MET A 197 -3.04 -15.87 2.97
CA MET A 197 -3.14 -15.74 1.52
C MET A 197 -2.99 -17.08 0.78
N GLY A 198 -2.79 -18.19 1.51
CA GLY A 198 -2.62 -19.52 0.94
C GLY A 198 -1.39 -19.61 0.04
N GLY A 199 -1.48 -20.39 -1.03
CA GLY A 199 -0.45 -20.43 -2.08
C GLY A 199 0.77 -21.30 -1.77
N LYS A 200 1.78 -21.21 -2.65
CA LYS A 200 3.05 -21.95 -2.53
C LYS A 200 3.95 -21.25 -1.51
N LYS A 201 4.32 -22.00 -0.48
CA LYS A 201 5.10 -21.53 0.68
C LYS A 201 6.53 -22.09 0.63
N SER A 202 7.31 -21.66 -0.37
CA SER A 202 8.73 -22.06 -0.49
C SER A 202 9.62 -20.88 -0.85
N CYS A 203 10.90 -20.98 -0.48
CA CYS A 203 11.85 -19.91 -0.73
C CYS A 203 12.21 -19.80 -2.21
N GLU A 204 12.30 -20.93 -2.91
CA GLU A 204 12.52 -21.01 -4.35
C GLU A 204 11.37 -20.31 -5.10
N TYR A 205 10.12 -20.54 -4.65
CA TYR A 205 8.96 -19.87 -5.22
C TYR A 205 9.02 -18.34 -5.07
N LEU A 206 9.41 -17.85 -3.89
CA LEU A 206 9.56 -16.42 -3.63
C LEU A 206 10.68 -15.80 -4.49
N LYS A 207 11.81 -16.49 -4.64
CA LYS A 207 12.94 -16.04 -5.48
C LYS A 207 12.62 -16.10 -6.98
N GLY A 208 11.73 -17.01 -7.38
CA GLY A 208 11.40 -17.27 -8.79
C GLY A 208 12.40 -18.22 -9.46
N GLU A 209 12.96 -19.15 -8.67
CA GLU A 209 13.88 -20.21 -9.10
C GLU A 209 13.14 -21.51 -9.47
#